data_AF-A0A150SUG9-F1
#
_entry.id   AF-A0A150SUG9-F1
#
_cell.length_a   1.000
_cell.length_b   1.000
_cell.length_c   1.000
_cell.angle_alpha   90.00
_cell.angle_beta   90.00
_cell.angle_gamma   90.00
#
_symmetry.space_group_name_H-M   'P 1'
#
loop_
_entity.id
_entity.type
_entity.pdbx_description
1 polymer ?
#
loop_
_entity_poly.entity_id
_entity_poly.type
_entity_poly.pdbx_seq_one_letter_code
_entity_poly.pdbx_strand_id
1 'polypeptide(L)'
;MDNVNKREKNGRGGKDEHDKGGGELAEAARALERELFRFEELAESARRLSLDTRKGIERAAKSTTEAAEAQQRVSVALGSLIAAIAAARDRHEATATALAARGEEIKRRAEQLGELFQRFAALGEEGRNINQLVQEAAARQREATSPEQIAEVVAAMDEVEGRMGRLADEARELAQAATAAGIVDLAEQADGMRQQVTAMRNKVGLLRKGLVARLSGGTQPN
;
A
#
# COMPACT_ATOMS: atom_id res chain seq x y z
N MET A 1 6.26 -47.01 22.20
CA MET A 1 6.66 -45.85 23.02
C MET A 1 6.91 -44.68 22.08
N ASP A 2 5.91 -44.25 21.31
CA ASP A 2 4.71 -43.48 21.68
C ASP A 2 4.93 -41.96 21.59
N ASN A 3 4.79 -41.46 20.37
CA ASN A 3 3.81 -40.45 19.94
C ASN A 3 3.27 -39.46 21.00
N VAL A 4 3.52 -38.15 20.83
CA VAL A 4 2.61 -36.98 20.98
C VAL A 4 3.41 -35.75 20.44
N ASN A 5 3.21 -35.17 19.25
CA ASN A 5 2.07 -34.48 18.63
C ASN A 5 1.75 -33.08 19.23
N LYS A 6 2.09 -31.98 18.53
CA LYS A 6 1.13 -30.99 17.97
C LYS A 6 1.77 -29.66 17.53
N ARG A 7 1.26 -29.19 16.37
CA ARG A 7 1.06 -27.79 15.93
C ARG A 7 2.35 -27.04 15.47
N GLU A 8 2.41 -26.39 14.32
CA GLU A 8 1.38 -25.73 13.50
C GLU A 8 1.65 -25.89 11.99
N LYS A 9 0.66 -26.47 11.28
CA LYS A 9 0.39 -26.16 9.88
C LYS A 9 -0.42 -24.86 9.89
N ASN A 10 0.01 -23.81 9.20
CA ASN A 10 -0.89 -22.77 8.70
C ASN A 10 -0.23 -21.97 7.57
N GLY A 11 -0.99 -21.75 6.51
CA GLY A 11 -0.57 -20.94 5.36
C GLY A 11 -0.83 -21.57 3.98
N ARG A 12 -1.77 -22.51 3.87
CA ARG A 12 -2.33 -22.94 2.58
C ARG A 12 -3.82 -22.60 2.60
N GLY A 13 -4.16 -21.40 2.16
CA GLY A 13 -5.53 -20.91 2.18
C GLY A 13 -5.64 -19.58 1.43
N GLY A 14 -5.90 -19.66 0.13
CA GLY A 14 -6.04 -18.50 -0.73
C GLY A 14 -6.28 -18.91 -2.18
N LYS A 15 -7.09 -19.94 -2.41
CA LYS A 15 -7.44 -20.40 -3.76
C LYS A 15 -8.80 -21.10 -3.75
N ASP A 16 -9.84 -20.52 -3.16
CA ASP A 16 -11.19 -21.14 -3.16
C ASP A 16 -12.38 -20.13 -3.10
N GLU A 17 -12.21 -18.87 -3.53
CA GLU A 17 -13.35 -17.94 -3.63
C GLU A 17 -13.57 -17.32 -5.02
N HIS A 18 -12.59 -17.40 -5.94
CA HIS A 18 -12.74 -16.84 -7.28
C HIS A 18 -13.42 -17.76 -8.30
N ASP A 19 -13.68 -19.03 -7.96
CA ASP A 19 -14.20 -20.02 -8.93
C ASP A 19 -15.74 -20.13 -8.95
N LYS A 20 -16.44 -19.59 -7.94
CA LYS A 20 -17.91 -19.68 -7.88
C LYS A 20 -18.62 -18.64 -8.75
N GLY A 21 -18.04 -17.46 -8.94
CA GLY A 21 -18.69 -16.35 -9.65
C GLY A 21 -18.61 -16.42 -11.18
N GLY A 22 -17.66 -17.16 -11.74
CA GLY A 22 -17.47 -17.31 -13.19
C GLY A 22 -18.36 -18.40 -13.81
N GLY A 23 -18.71 -19.41 -13.02
CA GLY A 23 -19.54 -20.54 -13.46
C GLY A 23 -21.02 -20.19 -13.56
N GLU A 24 -21.57 -19.47 -12.58
CA GLU A 24 -23.03 -19.26 -12.45
C GLU A 24 -23.69 -18.62 -13.69
N LEU A 25 -23.08 -17.58 -14.25
CA LEU A 25 -23.61 -16.91 -15.44
C LEU A 25 -23.54 -17.81 -16.67
N ALA A 26 -22.40 -18.48 -16.88
CA ALA A 26 -22.21 -19.39 -17.99
C ALA A 26 -23.11 -20.63 -17.88
N GLU A 27 -23.32 -21.14 -16.66
CA GLU A 27 -24.22 -22.26 -16.39
C GLU A 27 -25.68 -21.89 -16.63
N ALA A 28 -26.12 -20.72 -16.18
CA ALA A 28 -27.47 -20.23 -16.42
C ALA A 28 -27.75 -20.02 -17.91
N ALA A 29 -26.78 -19.47 -18.66
CA ALA A 29 -26.90 -19.31 -20.12
C ALA A 29 -27.01 -20.67 -20.82
N ARG A 30 -26.15 -21.63 -20.49
CA ARG A 30 -26.22 -22.99 -21.03
C ARG A 30 -27.53 -23.70 -20.65
N ALA A 31 -28.06 -23.45 -19.45
CA ALA A 31 -29.33 -24.02 -19.02
C ALA A 31 -30.50 -23.48 -19.85
N LEU A 32 -30.52 -22.17 -20.12
CA LEU A 32 -31.50 -21.56 -20.99
C LEU A 32 -31.42 -22.12 -22.41
N GLU A 33 -30.23 -22.22 -23.00
CA GLU A 33 -30.04 -22.79 -24.34
C GLU A 33 -30.60 -24.22 -24.45
N ARG A 34 -30.34 -25.07 -23.43
CA ARG A 34 -30.88 -26.44 -23.41
C ARG A 34 -32.40 -26.48 -23.37
N GLU A 35 -33.04 -25.64 -22.56
CA GLU A 35 -34.50 -25.62 -22.46
C GLU A 35 -35.15 -24.99 -23.70
N LEU A 36 -34.53 -23.99 -24.32
CA LEU A 36 -34.99 -23.40 -25.59
C LEU A 36 -35.00 -24.46 -26.69
N PHE A 37 -33.89 -25.19 -26.87
CA PHE A 37 -33.79 -26.24 -27.88
C PHE A 37 -34.89 -27.31 -27.69
N ARG A 38 -35.09 -27.78 -26.45
CA ARG A 38 -36.15 -28.75 -26.14
C ARG A 38 -37.56 -28.23 -26.43
N PHE A 39 -37.83 -26.98 -26.08
CA PHE A 39 -39.11 -26.35 -26.36
C PHE A 39 -39.36 -26.24 -27.87
N GLU A 40 -38.35 -25.82 -28.63
CA GLU A 40 -38.42 -25.70 -30.09
C GLU A 40 -38.71 -27.06 -30.76
N GLU A 41 -38.03 -28.13 -30.34
CA GLU A 41 -38.26 -29.50 -30.82
C GLU A 41 -39.68 -30.01 -30.53
N LEU A 42 -40.17 -29.80 -29.30
CA LEU A 42 -41.52 -30.21 -28.89
C LEU A 42 -42.60 -29.40 -29.60
N ALA A 43 -42.40 -28.08 -29.75
CA ALA A 43 -43.33 -27.21 -30.45
C ALA A 43 -43.42 -27.56 -31.95
N GLU A 44 -42.29 -27.83 -32.61
CA GLU A 44 -42.29 -28.26 -34.01
C GLU A 44 -42.94 -29.64 -34.18
N SER A 45 -42.69 -30.57 -33.25
CA SER A 45 -43.34 -31.88 -33.26
C SER A 45 -44.85 -31.75 -33.12
N ALA A 46 -45.34 -30.92 -32.19
CA ALA A 46 -46.77 -30.67 -32.00
C ALA A 46 -47.43 -30.06 -33.25
N ARG A 47 -46.76 -29.11 -33.92
CA ARG A 47 -47.25 -28.46 -35.15
C ARG A 47 -47.44 -29.41 -36.32
N ARG A 48 -46.67 -30.50 -36.39
CA ARG A 48 -46.69 -31.44 -37.52
C ARG A 48 -47.71 -32.58 -37.38
N LEU A 49 -48.36 -32.72 -36.22
CA LEU A 49 -49.29 -33.81 -35.97
C LEU A 49 -50.62 -33.58 -36.70
N SER A 50 -51.13 -34.62 -37.35
CA SER A 50 -52.43 -34.56 -38.04
C SER A 50 -53.59 -34.50 -37.04
N LEU A 51 -54.62 -33.72 -37.39
CA LEU A 51 -55.84 -33.51 -36.60
C LEU A 51 -57.08 -34.11 -37.28
N ASP A 52 -56.89 -34.93 -38.31
CA ASP A 52 -57.95 -35.59 -39.10
C ASP A 52 -58.59 -36.81 -38.40
N THR A 53 -57.94 -37.32 -37.37
CA THR A 53 -58.34 -38.55 -36.68
C THR A 53 -58.35 -38.33 -35.17
N ARG A 54 -59.26 -39.00 -34.46
CA ARG A 54 -59.32 -38.97 -32.99
C ARG A 54 -57.96 -39.25 -32.34
N LYS A 55 -57.24 -40.26 -32.85
CA LYS A 55 -55.90 -40.63 -32.37
C LYS A 55 -54.85 -39.56 -32.69
N GLY A 56 -54.97 -38.87 -33.82
CA GLY A 56 -54.12 -37.73 -34.18
C GLY A 56 -54.32 -36.55 -33.22
N ILE A 57 -55.58 -36.22 -32.92
CA ILE A 57 -55.96 -35.18 -31.95
C ILE A 57 -55.44 -35.51 -30.55
N GLU A 58 -55.61 -36.75 -30.07
CA GLU A 58 -55.11 -37.19 -28.76
C GLU A 58 -53.57 -37.06 -28.65
N ARG A 59 -52.84 -37.40 -29.72
CA ARG A 59 -51.38 -37.20 -29.77
C ARG A 59 -50.98 -35.73 -29.80
N ALA A 60 -51.67 -34.92 -30.60
CA ALA A 60 -51.42 -33.49 -30.68
C ALA A 60 -51.63 -32.82 -29.31
N ALA A 61 -52.73 -33.14 -28.61
CA ALA A 61 -53.00 -32.64 -27.27
C ALA A 61 -51.89 -32.98 -26.26
N LYS A 62 -51.40 -34.24 -26.29
CA LYS A 62 -50.27 -34.66 -25.46
C LYS A 62 -48.99 -33.87 -25.79
N SER A 63 -48.64 -33.76 -27.07
CA SER A 63 -47.44 -33.05 -27.52
C SER A 63 -47.49 -31.56 -27.21
N THR A 64 -48.66 -30.92 -27.32
CA THR A 64 -48.87 -29.52 -26.90
C THR A 64 -48.72 -29.35 -25.39
N THR A 65 -49.15 -30.31 -24.59
CA THR A 65 -48.97 -30.29 -23.12
C THR A 65 -47.48 -30.35 -22.77
N GLU A 66 -46.73 -31.27 -23.38
CA GLU A 66 -45.28 -31.39 -23.19
C GLU A 66 -44.53 -30.12 -23.61
N ALA A 67 -44.95 -29.48 -24.72
CA ALA A 67 -44.41 -28.19 -25.15
C ALA A 67 -44.72 -27.06 -24.16
N ALA A 68 -45.93 -27.01 -23.57
CA ALA A 68 -46.29 -26.02 -22.56
C ALA A 68 -45.45 -26.19 -21.27
N GLU A 69 -45.19 -27.43 -20.84
CA GLU A 69 -44.28 -27.70 -19.73
C GLU A 69 -42.84 -27.28 -20.04
N ALA A 70 -42.37 -27.51 -21.26
CA ALA A 70 -41.06 -27.04 -21.72
C ALA A 70 -40.97 -25.51 -21.74
N GLN A 71 -42.03 -24.82 -22.16
CA GLN A 71 -42.12 -23.37 -22.10
C GLN A 71 -41.97 -22.84 -20.66
N GLN A 72 -42.61 -23.50 -19.69
CA GLN A 72 -42.45 -23.14 -18.28
C GLN A 72 -40.99 -23.28 -17.81
N ARG A 73 -40.30 -24.34 -18.24
CA ARG A 73 -38.87 -24.53 -17.94
C ARG A 73 -37.98 -23.47 -18.58
N VAL A 74 -38.29 -23.04 -19.81
CA VAL A 74 -37.62 -21.90 -20.46
C VAL A 74 -37.80 -20.63 -19.62
N SER A 75 -39.01 -20.33 -19.16
CA SER A 75 -39.26 -19.15 -18.31
C SER A 75 -38.46 -19.19 -17.01
N VAL A 76 -38.34 -20.35 -16.37
CA VAL A 76 -37.50 -20.53 -15.17
C VAL A 76 -36.02 -20.31 -15.49
N ALA A 77 -35.51 -20.92 -16.57
CA ALA A 77 -34.11 -20.76 -16.96
C ALA A 77 -33.76 -19.31 -17.34
N LEU A 78 -34.70 -18.60 -17.99
CA LEU A 78 -34.55 -17.17 -18.29
C LEU A 78 -34.48 -16.33 -17.01
N GLY A 79 -35.35 -16.61 -16.03
CA GLY A 79 -35.32 -15.96 -14.72
C GLY A 79 -33.98 -16.17 -14.01
N SER A 80 -33.45 -17.41 -14.05
CA SER A 80 -32.13 -17.73 -13.49
C SER A 80 -30.99 -16.98 -14.20
N LEU A 81 -31.05 -16.84 -15.53
CA LEU A 81 -30.06 -16.06 -16.28
C LEU A 81 -30.08 -14.58 -15.91
N ILE A 82 -31.27 -13.97 -15.80
CA ILE A 82 -31.42 -12.58 -15.36
C ILE A 82 -30.84 -12.39 -13.95
N ALA A 83 -31.14 -13.31 -13.03
CA ALA A 83 -30.59 -13.27 -11.68
C ALA A 83 -29.06 -13.39 -11.68
N ALA A 84 -28.49 -14.27 -12.51
CA ALA A 84 -27.04 -14.42 -12.64
C ALA A 84 -26.36 -13.17 -13.23
N ILE A 85 -26.99 -12.49 -14.20
CA ILE A 85 -26.51 -11.20 -14.74
C ILE A 85 -26.52 -10.12 -13.65
N ALA A 86 -27.60 -10.02 -12.88
CA ALA A 86 -27.69 -9.06 -11.78
C ALA A 86 -26.58 -9.30 -10.74
N ALA A 87 -26.39 -10.55 -10.31
CA ALA A 87 -25.32 -10.92 -9.39
C ALA A 87 -23.92 -10.60 -9.94
N ALA A 88 -23.68 -10.83 -11.24
CA ALA A 88 -22.42 -10.49 -11.89
C ALA A 88 -22.18 -8.97 -11.91
N ARG A 89 -23.24 -8.17 -12.17
CA ARG A 89 -23.18 -6.71 -12.11
C ARG A 89 -22.84 -6.23 -10.69
N ASP A 90 -23.52 -6.76 -9.68
CA ASP A 90 -23.29 -6.36 -8.28
C ASP A 90 -21.84 -6.64 -7.85
N ARG A 91 -21.29 -7.81 -8.24
CA ARG A 91 -19.88 -8.14 -8.02
C ARG A 91 -18.93 -7.17 -8.72
N HIS A 92 -19.24 -6.81 -9.96
CA HIS A 92 -18.43 -5.83 -10.71
C HIS A 92 -18.46 -4.46 -10.03
N GLU A 93 -19.62 -3.97 -9.63
CA GLU A 93 -19.78 -2.68 -8.96
C GLU A 93 -19.09 -2.64 -7.60
N ALA A 94 -19.20 -3.71 -6.80
CA ALA A 94 -18.47 -3.86 -5.55
C ALA A 94 -16.95 -3.86 -5.77
N THR A 95 -16.46 -4.56 -6.79
CA THR A 95 -15.04 -4.62 -7.13
C THR A 95 -14.53 -3.25 -7.61
N ALA A 96 -15.29 -2.57 -8.47
CA ALA A 96 -14.94 -1.23 -8.96
C ALA A 96 -14.88 -0.21 -7.81
N THR A 97 -15.83 -0.27 -6.88
CA THR A 97 -15.86 0.57 -5.68
C THR A 97 -14.65 0.31 -4.79
N ALA A 98 -14.33 -0.97 -4.53
CA ALA A 98 -13.16 -1.35 -3.74
C ALA A 98 -11.85 -0.88 -4.40
N LEU A 99 -11.75 -0.98 -5.73
CA LEU A 99 -10.59 -0.52 -6.48
C LEU A 99 -10.44 1.01 -6.41
N ALA A 100 -11.52 1.77 -6.56
CA ALA A 100 -11.50 3.22 -6.41
C ALA A 100 -11.06 3.64 -5.00
N ALA A 101 -11.61 3.00 -3.96
CA ALA A 101 -11.21 3.26 -2.58
C ALA A 101 -9.72 2.97 -2.33
N ARG A 102 -9.19 1.89 -2.92
CA ARG A 102 -7.75 1.59 -2.87
C ARG A 102 -6.91 2.61 -3.64
N GLY A 103 -7.39 3.12 -4.76
CA GLY A 103 -6.72 4.21 -5.49
C GLY A 103 -6.53 5.45 -4.64
N GLU A 104 -7.58 5.91 -3.95
CA GLU A 104 -7.51 7.07 -3.05
C GLU A 104 -6.57 6.84 -1.87
N GLU A 105 -6.59 5.64 -1.29
CA GLU A 105 -5.65 5.30 -0.22
C GLU A 105 -4.19 5.32 -0.69
N ILE A 106 -3.90 4.77 -1.87
CA ILE A 106 -2.57 4.79 -2.47
C ILE A 106 -2.13 6.24 -2.70
N LYS A 107 -2.99 7.09 -3.26
CA LYS A 107 -2.69 8.50 -3.50
C LYS A 107 -2.32 9.22 -2.19
N ARG A 108 -3.17 9.09 -1.17
CA ARG A 108 -2.91 9.68 0.16
C ARG A 108 -1.58 9.18 0.77
N ARG A 109 -1.30 7.89 0.64
CA ARG A 109 -0.04 7.29 1.14
C ARG A 109 1.18 7.82 0.37
N ALA A 110 1.06 7.98 -0.95
CA ALA A 110 2.13 8.53 -1.78
C ALA A 110 2.42 10.00 -1.45
N GLU A 111 1.38 10.81 -1.20
CA GLU A 111 1.52 12.21 -0.76
C GLU A 111 2.25 12.28 0.59
N GLN A 112 1.80 11.51 1.59
CA GLN A 112 2.47 11.42 2.90
C GLN A 112 3.94 10.99 2.78
N LEU A 113 4.23 10.01 1.93
CA LEU A 113 5.59 9.54 1.69
C LEU A 113 6.46 10.61 1.03
N GLY A 114 5.91 11.33 0.05
CA GLY A 114 6.58 12.43 -0.64
C GLY A 114 6.99 13.55 0.32
N GLU A 115 6.10 13.96 1.22
CA GLU A 115 6.38 14.97 2.25
C GLU A 115 7.53 14.54 3.17
N LEU A 116 7.52 13.28 3.63
CA LEU A 116 8.57 12.76 4.50
C LEU A 116 9.94 12.69 3.79
N PHE A 117 9.98 12.25 2.53
CA PHE A 117 11.22 12.25 1.74
C PHE A 117 11.73 13.67 1.43
N GLN A 118 10.83 14.62 1.18
CA GLN A 118 11.21 16.02 1.01
C GLN A 118 11.88 16.57 2.27
N ARG A 119 11.31 16.27 3.45
CA ARG A 119 11.92 16.63 4.74
C ARG A 119 13.30 15.96 4.90
N PHE A 120 13.40 14.67 4.60
CA PHE A 120 14.68 13.95 4.68
C PHE A 120 15.75 14.56 3.78
N ALA A 121 15.40 14.91 2.54
CA ALA A 121 16.30 15.59 1.61
C ALA A 121 16.79 16.93 2.16
N ALA A 122 15.89 17.73 2.76
CA ALA A 122 16.25 19.00 3.39
C ALA A 122 17.25 18.82 4.54
N LEU A 123 17.09 17.77 5.36
CA LEU A 123 18.06 17.44 6.41
C LEU A 123 19.42 17.05 5.83
N GLY A 124 19.43 16.33 4.70
CA GLY A 124 20.64 16.00 3.95
C GLY A 124 21.39 17.25 3.46
N GLU A 125 20.68 18.23 2.90
CA GLU A 125 21.28 19.51 2.50
C GLU A 125 21.82 20.30 3.70
N GLU A 126 21.06 20.37 4.80
CA GLU A 126 21.52 21.03 6.02
C GLU A 126 22.76 20.35 6.59
N GLY A 127 22.83 19.02 6.55
CA GLY A 127 24.02 18.26 6.92
C GLY A 127 25.25 18.62 6.08
N ARG A 128 25.09 18.84 4.77
CA ARG A 128 26.19 19.30 3.89
C ARG A 128 26.64 20.71 4.25
N ASN A 129 25.70 21.63 4.47
CA ASN A 129 25.98 23.01 4.87
C ASN A 129 26.76 23.04 6.20
N ILE A 130 26.32 22.25 7.18
CA ILE A 130 27.01 22.11 8.46
C ILE A 130 28.43 21.55 8.27
N ASN A 131 28.59 20.52 7.43
CA ASN A 131 29.92 19.95 7.17
C ASN A 131 30.86 20.99 6.54
N GLN A 132 30.36 21.84 5.64
CA GLN A 132 31.15 22.95 5.10
C GLN A 132 31.59 23.94 6.20
N LEU A 133 30.67 24.36 7.07
CA LEU A 133 31.01 25.25 8.19
C LEU A 133 32.03 24.65 9.15
N VAL A 134 31.94 23.34 9.43
CA VAL A 134 32.95 22.63 10.23
C VAL A 134 34.33 22.71 9.57
N GLN A 135 34.40 22.50 8.26
CA GLN A 135 35.67 22.57 7.52
C GLN A 135 36.26 23.98 7.51
N GLU A 136 35.41 25.00 7.32
CA GLU A 136 35.82 26.40 7.38
C GLU A 136 36.32 26.79 8.78
N ALA A 137 35.61 26.40 9.83
CA ALA A 137 36.02 26.63 11.22
C ALA A 137 37.36 25.91 11.54
N ALA A 138 37.55 24.68 11.04
CA ALA A 138 38.80 23.93 11.22
C ALA A 138 39.97 24.53 10.42
N ALA A 139 39.72 25.16 9.27
CA ALA A 139 40.73 25.92 8.54
C ALA A 139 41.17 27.16 9.34
N ARG A 140 40.21 27.98 9.80
CA ARG A 140 40.49 29.15 10.64
C ARG A 140 41.20 28.78 11.95
N GLN A 141 40.83 27.66 12.56
CA GLN A 141 41.50 27.13 13.76
C GLN A 141 43.01 26.91 13.56
N ARG A 142 43.42 26.45 12.38
CA ARG A 142 44.84 26.18 12.07
C ARG A 142 45.66 27.44 11.87
N GLU A 143 45.01 28.51 11.40
CA GLU A 143 45.63 29.81 11.13
C GLU A 143 45.56 30.77 12.33
N ALA A 144 44.68 30.50 13.30
CA ALA A 144 44.49 31.30 14.49
C ALA A 144 45.72 31.26 15.40
N THR A 145 46.40 32.40 15.53
CA THR A 145 47.59 32.58 16.37
C THR A 145 47.39 33.62 17.46
N SER A 146 46.43 34.54 17.30
CA SER A 146 46.07 35.53 18.32
C SER A 146 44.85 35.11 19.16
N PRO A 147 44.71 35.62 20.39
CA PRO A 147 43.52 35.40 21.22
C PRO A 147 42.20 35.80 20.54
N GLU A 148 42.20 36.88 19.75
CA GLU A 148 41.03 37.36 19.02
C GLU A 148 40.61 36.36 17.94
N GLN A 149 41.56 35.84 17.15
CA GLN A 149 41.30 34.82 16.13
C GLN A 149 40.80 33.51 16.75
N ILE A 150 41.33 33.12 17.91
CA ILE A 150 40.86 31.93 18.62
C ILE A 150 39.43 32.14 19.13
N ALA A 151 39.08 33.35 19.61
CA ALA A 151 37.71 33.68 20.04
C ALA A 151 36.70 33.63 18.88
N GLU A 152 37.07 34.10 17.68
CA GLU A 152 36.24 33.98 16.47
C GLU A 152 36.00 32.51 16.08
N VAL A 153 37.02 31.65 16.16
CA VAL A 153 36.88 30.21 15.88
C VAL A 153 35.97 29.53 16.91
N VAL A 154 36.08 29.91 18.19
CA VAL A 154 35.19 29.40 19.24
C VAL A 154 33.73 29.77 18.95
N ALA A 155 33.46 31.02 18.57
CA ALA A 155 32.11 31.47 18.20
C ALA A 155 31.56 30.72 16.98
N ALA A 156 32.38 30.50 15.95
CA ALA A 156 31.99 29.70 14.78
C ALA A 156 31.68 28.23 15.16
N MET A 157 32.46 27.64 16.07
CA MET A 157 32.19 26.28 16.57
C MET A 157 30.92 26.21 17.42
N ASP A 158 30.61 27.24 18.20
CA ASP A 158 29.35 27.34 18.95
C ASP A 158 28.13 27.38 18.02
N GLU A 159 28.21 28.16 16.93
CA GLU A 159 27.14 28.21 15.91
C GLU A 159 26.92 26.85 15.25
N VAL A 160 28.02 26.18 14.84
CA VAL A 160 27.98 24.84 14.26
C VAL A 160 27.38 23.83 15.22
N GLU A 161 27.76 23.86 16.51
CA GLU A 161 27.21 22.98 17.54
C GLU A 161 25.69 23.18 17.68
N GLY A 162 25.23 24.43 17.65
CA GLY A 162 23.81 24.78 17.67
C GLY A 162 23.03 24.28 16.45
N ARG A 163 23.59 24.42 15.24
CA ARG A 163 22.99 23.87 14.01
C ARG A 163 22.93 22.34 14.03
N MET A 164 23.98 21.67 14.47
CA MET A 164 23.98 20.21 14.64
C MET A 164 22.93 19.76 15.66
N GLY A 165 22.70 20.54 16.74
CA GLY A 165 21.63 20.28 17.69
C GLY A 165 20.26 20.27 17.02
N ARG A 166 19.93 21.34 16.29
CA ARG A 166 18.66 21.43 15.55
C ARG A 166 18.49 20.32 14.52
N LEU A 167 19.53 20.03 13.74
CA LEU A 167 19.50 18.95 12.74
C LEU A 167 19.24 17.58 13.40
N ALA A 168 19.80 17.31 14.58
CA ALA A 168 19.52 16.07 15.31
C ALA A 168 18.07 16.00 15.83
N ASP A 169 17.53 17.11 16.33
CA ASP A 169 16.15 17.17 16.80
C ASP A 169 15.16 16.99 15.63
N GLU A 170 15.40 17.65 14.50
CA GLU A 170 14.58 17.50 13.28
C GLU A 170 14.66 16.08 12.71
N ALA A 171 15.83 15.45 12.72
CA ALA A 171 16.00 14.05 12.33
C ALA A 171 15.24 13.08 13.25
N ARG A 172 15.18 13.38 14.56
CA ARG A 172 14.37 12.63 15.52
C ARG A 172 12.88 12.75 15.22
N GLU A 173 12.40 13.97 15.00
CA GLU A 173 11.00 14.22 14.66
C GLU A 173 10.60 13.54 13.35
N LEU A 174 11.50 13.55 12.36
CA LEU A 174 11.27 12.83 11.11
C LEU A 174 11.19 11.32 11.34
N ALA A 175 12.09 10.74 12.14
CA ALA A 175 12.05 9.30 12.45
C ALA A 175 10.74 8.91 13.17
N GLN A 176 10.25 9.76 14.08
CA GLN A 176 8.96 9.57 14.77
C GLN A 176 7.79 9.67 13.79
N ALA A 177 7.80 10.68 12.90
CA ALA A 177 6.76 10.86 11.89
C ALA A 177 6.72 9.69 10.89
N ALA A 178 7.88 9.22 10.43
CA ALA A 178 8.00 8.05 9.56
C ALA A 178 7.51 6.77 10.25
N THR A 179 7.84 6.58 11.54
CA THR A 179 7.33 5.47 12.34
C THR A 179 5.81 5.51 12.46
N ALA A 180 5.25 6.68 12.79
CA ALA A 180 3.80 6.88 12.89
C ALA A 180 3.07 6.64 11.55
N ALA A 181 3.73 6.94 10.43
CA ALA A 181 3.23 6.67 9.09
C ALA A 181 3.45 5.21 8.63
N GLY A 182 4.22 4.41 9.37
CA GLY A 182 4.57 3.02 9.02
C GLY A 182 5.65 2.90 7.94
N ILE A 183 6.46 3.94 7.72
CA ILE A 183 7.57 3.97 6.76
C ILE A 183 8.87 3.64 7.49
N VAL A 184 9.10 2.34 7.66
CA VAL A 184 10.15 1.81 8.57
C VAL A 184 11.55 2.16 8.10
N ASP A 185 11.82 2.00 6.81
CA ASP A 185 13.12 2.27 6.19
C ASP A 185 13.54 3.74 6.35
N LEU A 186 12.62 4.67 6.13
CA LEU A 186 12.89 6.10 6.34
C LEU A 186 13.10 6.44 7.82
N ALA A 187 12.35 5.79 8.72
CA ALA A 187 12.54 5.98 10.16
C ALA A 187 13.94 5.55 10.61
N GLU A 188 14.41 4.40 10.12
CA GLU A 188 15.77 3.90 10.40
C GLU A 188 16.85 4.83 9.85
N GLN A 189 16.70 5.32 8.61
CA GLN A 189 17.64 6.27 8.00
C GLN A 189 17.71 7.60 8.76
N ALA A 190 16.55 8.15 9.14
CA ALA A 190 16.48 9.39 9.91
C ALA A 190 17.09 9.25 11.32
N ASP A 191 16.86 8.12 12.00
CA ASP A 191 17.50 7.87 13.30
C ASP A 191 19.02 7.65 13.16
N GLY A 192 19.47 6.95 12.11
CA GLY A 192 20.89 6.82 11.81
C GLY A 192 21.58 8.17 11.62
N MET A 193 20.96 9.08 10.86
CA MET A 193 21.45 10.46 10.69
C MET A 193 21.48 11.21 12.01
N ARG A 194 20.43 11.12 12.83
CA ARG A 194 20.39 11.74 14.17
C ARG A 194 21.57 11.27 15.03
N GLN A 195 21.83 9.97 15.08
CA GLN A 195 22.94 9.40 15.84
C GLN A 195 24.29 9.94 15.35
N GLN A 196 24.50 9.98 14.02
CA GLN A 196 25.71 10.50 13.41
C GLN A 196 25.93 11.99 13.75
N VAL A 197 24.90 12.82 13.59
CA VAL A 197 24.96 14.27 13.89
C VAL A 197 25.23 14.50 15.38
N THR A 198 24.60 13.74 16.26
CA THR A 198 24.84 13.82 17.73
C THR A 198 26.30 13.50 18.05
N ALA A 199 26.86 12.45 17.45
CA ALA A 199 28.26 12.08 17.65
C ALA A 199 29.22 13.16 17.13
N MET A 200 28.93 13.76 15.97
CA MET A 200 29.71 14.87 15.41
C MET A 200 29.64 16.11 16.31
N ARG A 201 28.45 16.46 16.80
CA ARG A 201 28.24 17.58 17.73
C ARG A 201 29.10 17.44 18.98
N ASN A 202 29.13 16.25 19.57
CA ASN A 202 29.95 15.97 20.75
C ASN A 202 31.46 16.17 20.46
N LYS A 203 31.94 15.77 19.28
CA LYS A 203 33.33 15.98 18.86
C LYS A 203 33.65 17.48 18.70
N VAL A 204 32.77 18.24 18.05
CA VAL A 204 32.92 19.71 17.90
C VAL A 204 32.94 20.39 19.26
N GLY A 205 32.03 20.03 20.17
CA GLY A 205 31.99 20.59 21.52
C GLY A 205 33.26 20.30 22.34
N LEU A 206 33.90 19.14 22.16
CA LEU A 206 35.19 18.83 22.78
C LEU A 206 36.33 19.70 22.22
N LEU A 207 36.38 19.88 20.90
CA LEU A 207 37.37 20.75 20.24
C LEU A 207 37.24 22.20 20.70
N ARG A 208 36.00 22.70 20.78
CA ARG A 208 35.68 24.04 21.27
C ARG A 208 36.15 24.25 22.71
N LYS A 209 35.85 23.30 23.62
CA LYS A 209 36.34 23.35 25.01
C LYS A 209 37.86 23.42 25.09
N GLY A 210 38.56 22.68 24.23
CA GLY A 210 40.02 22.75 24.13
C GLY A 210 40.54 24.13 23.70
N LEU A 211 39.86 24.80 22.78
CA LEU A 211 40.21 26.17 22.36
C LEU A 211 39.94 27.20 23.46
N VAL A 212 38.82 27.09 24.17
CA VAL A 212 38.48 27.98 25.30
C VAL A 212 39.51 27.83 26.43
N ALA A 213 40.00 26.62 26.70
CA ALA A 213 41.07 26.40 27.67
C ALA A 213 42.38 27.09 27.28
N ARG A 214 42.72 27.15 25.97
CA ARG A 214 43.91 27.88 25.48
C ARG A 214 43.79 29.38 25.68
N LEU A 215 42.60 29.96 25.46
CA LEU A 215 42.33 31.37 25.75
C LEU A 215 42.51 31.71 27.23
N SER A 216 42.11 30.78 28.11
CA SER A 216 42.17 30.96 29.57
C SER A 216 43.57 30.76 30.15
N GLY A 217 44.47 30.07 29.44
CA GLY A 217 45.85 29.79 29.87
C GLY A 217 46.88 30.88 29.52
N GLY A 218 46.49 31.93 28.80
CA GLY A 218 47.37 33.02 28.35
C GLY A 218 47.59 34.16 29.36
N THR A 219 46.97 34.11 30.54
CA THR A 219 47.12 35.13 31.59
C THR A 219 47.93 34.57 32.77
N GLN A 220 49.25 34.48 32.62
CA GLN A 220 50.13 34.48 33.80
C GLN A 220 50.60 35.93 34.05
N PRO A 221 50.31 36.51 35.22
CA PRO A 221 50.88 37.79 35.60
C PRO A 221 52.34 37.58 36.02
N ASN A 222 53.26 38.33 35.42
CA ASN A 222 54.52 38.71 36.02
C ASN A 222 54.43 40.19 36.40
#